data_AF-A0A6P0JNS3-F1
#
_entry.id   AF-A0A6P0JNS3-F1
#
_cell.length_a   1.000
_cell.length_b   1.000
_cell.length_c   1.000
_cell.angle_alpha   90.00
_cell.angle_beta   90.00
_cell.angle_gamma   90.00
#
_symmetry.space_group_name_H-M   'P 1'
#
loop_
_entity.id
_entity.type
_entity.pdbx_description
1 polymer ?
#
loop_
_entity_poly.entity_id
_entity_poly.type
_entity_poly.pdbx_seq_one_letter_code
_entity_poly.pdbx_strand_id
1 'polypeptide(L)'
;DTETVYVSLLGMSGTEYGVIIYRSLDSLQRFRAAITSQDSIEDLTEAFLSQDCWFLNYQAKDPEAWDFDEEEDDLADLPDEEIMPQFGSLHPIEGQRLFLDEEEAITVYLTLQALIDFFQTYGEELDLNHFPEFQKTCPVQLPPTVAETQQSLTLDVATMPKLSQELLSLSQPTPFPSFLDKPLPHFQIRDDLLPEKAMIRLGRLSWDIVHQLRDNPKTYKQLLEIEEVGDFFPILFIQTTRPKVKEIISRLDEEGGITSVFFNEGEDPMTDTEYDLGILQTPEDNLYIVAELLRHHPKLAKAKRDWDKLLEDSQGYCGVVLAMGATGASRGNPQVKDMLAFFIVPVIDPEDIGMTPLQLVSQVVGYELDW
;
A
#
# COMPACT_ATOMS: atom_id res chain seq x y z
N ASP A 1 17.76 -28.18 22.81
CA ASP A 1 18.99 -27.70 22.15
C ASP A 1 18.99 -26.22 21.72
N THR A 2 17.98 -25.43 22.08
CA THR A 2 17.95 -23.98 21.78
C THR A 2 18.51 -23.18 22.96
N GLU A 3 19.71 -22.59 22.81
CA GLU A 3 20.35 -21.79 23.88
C GLU A 3 19.92 -20.32 23.88
N THR A 4 19.62 -19.74 22.72
CA THR A 4 19.24 -18.34 22.58
C THR A 4 18.25 -18.19 21.45
N VAL A 5 17.21 -17.39 21.67
CA VAL A 5 16.22 -17.00 20.67
C VAL A 5 16.15 -15.49 20.58
N TYR A 6 15.72 -14.98 19.45
CA TYR A 6 15.55 -13.54 19.22
C TYR A 6 14.08 -13.25 19.00
N VAL A 7 13.55 -12.20 19.62
CA VAL A 7 12.12 -11.93 19.60
C VAL A 7 11.85 -10.59 18.94
N SER A 8 10.86 -10.56 18.03
CA SER A 8 10.24 -9.34 17.53
C SER A 8 8.76 -9.36 17.87
N LEU A 9 8.24 -8.23 18.35
CA LEU A 9 6.80 -8.05 18.56
C LEU A 9 6.15 -7.45 17.31
N LEU A 10 4.88 -7.81 17.10
CA LEU A 10 3.98 -7.30 16.07
C LEU A 10 2.76 -6.66 16.76
N GLY A 11 2.10 -5.71 16.09
CA GLY A 11 0.86 -5.10 16.58
C GLY A 11 0.89 -3.64 16.93
N MET A 12 1.82 -2.86 16.33
CA MET A 12 1.74 -1.40 16.41
C MET A 12 0.58 -0.81 15.58
N SER A 13 -0.12 -1.62 14.77
CA SER A 13 -1.24 -1.19 13.92
C SER A 13 -2.63 -1.47 14.50
N GLY A 14 -2.74 -2.07 15.69
CA GLY A 14 -4.03 -2.42 16.33
C GLY A 14 -4.81 -3.57 15.69
N THR A 15 -4.53 -3.90 14.43
CA THR A 15 -5.25 -4.92 13.66
C THR A 15 -4.74 -6.35 13.88
N GLU A 16 -3.47 -6.51 14.19
CA GLU A 16 -2.81 -7.81 14.32
C GLU A 16 -1.77 -7.78 15.44
N TYR A 17 -2.00 -8.50 16.54
CA TYR A 17 -1.00 -8.65 17.60
C TYR A 17 -0.23 -9.95 17.43
N GLY A 18 1.08 -9.93 17.67
CA GLY A 18 1.87 -11.15 17.55
C GLY A 18 3.28 -11.08 18.09
N VAL A 19 3.91 -12.25 18.14
CA VAL A 19 5.28 -12.46 18.59
C VAL A 19 5.97 -13.40 17.60
N ILE A 20 7.07 -12.93 17.00
CA ILE A 20 7.96 -13.76 16.18
C ILE A 20 9.20 -14.10 17.01
N ILE A 21 9.50 -15.39 17.12
CA ILE A 21 10.63 -15.95 17.87
C ILE A 21 11.59 -16.61 16.87
N TYR A 22 12.65 -15.92 16.51
CA TYR A 22 13.67 -16.40 15.58
C TYR A 22 14.63 -17.37 16.26
N ARG A 23 14.95 -18.46 15.56
CA ARG A 23 15.92 -19.46 16.01
C ARG A 23 17.37 -18.96 15.94
N SER A 24 17.63 -17.91 15.17
CA SER A 24 18.95 -17.29 15.06
C SER A 24 18.88 -15.78 14.78
N LEU A 25 19.95 -15.05 15.13
CA LEU A 25 20.09 -13.62 14.83
C LEU A 25 20.08 -13.36 13.32
N ASP A 26 20.72 -14.24 12.58
CA ASP A 26 20.83 -14.17 11.14
C ASP A 26 19.46 -14.35 10.47
N SER A 27 18.58 -15.20 11.00
CA SER A 27 17.17 -15.30 10.56
C SER A 27 16.40 -13.99 10.76
N LEU A 28 16.61 -13.31 11.89
CA LEU A 28 16.02 -12.00 12.17
C LEU A 28 16.53 -10.92 11.19
N GLN A 29 17.85 -10.85 11.01
CA GLN A 29 18.48 -9.86 10.15
C GLN A 29 18.12 -10.07 8.67
N ARG A 30 18.09 -11.31 8.17
CA ARG A 30 17.69 -11.62 6.79
C ARG A 30 16.26 -11.20 6.51
N PHE A 31 15.33 -11.50 7.41
CA PHE A 31 13.94 -11.09 7.23
C PHE A 31 13.79 -9.57 7.17
N ARG A 32 14.43 -8.85 8.11
CA ARG A 32 14.37 -7.39 8.12
C ARG A 32 15.06 -6.78 6.90
N ALA A 33 16.18 -7.35 6.46
CA ALA A 33 16.87 -6.94 5.24
C ALA A 33 16.02 -7.19 3.99
N ALA A 34 15.35 -8.32 3.88
CA ALA A 34 14.46 -8.63 2.76
C ALA A 34 13.28 -7.66 2.67
N ILE A 35 12.58 -7.40 3.78
CA ILE A 35 11.50 -6.41 3.84
C ILE A 35 11.98 -5.01 3.43
N THR A 36 13.23 -4.69 3.73
CA THR A 36 13.82 -3.37 3.49
C THR A 36 14.39 -3.20 2.08
N SER A 37 14.74 -4.31 1.40
CA SER A 37 15.58 -4.26 0.18
C SER A 37 14.84 -4.50 -1.13
N GLN A 38 13.52 -4.72 -1.14
CA GLN A 38 12.92 -5.43 -2.27
C GLN A 38 12.03 -4.61 -3.20
N ASP A 39 12.37 -4.78 -4.48
CA ASP A 39 11.75 -4.29 -5.71
C ASP A 39 10.69 -5.28 -6.28
N SER A 40 10.38 -6.43 -5.63
CA SER A 40 9.40 -7.43 -6.12
C SER A 40 8.77 -8.39 -5.08
N ILE A 41 7.56 -8.91 -5.34
CA ILE A 41 6.79 -9.85 -4.49
C ILE A 41 7.40 -11.27 -4.42
N GLU A 42 8.08 -11.70 -5.48
CA GLU A 42 8.75 -13.01 -5.53
C GLU A 42 9.88 -13.07 -4.49
N ASP A 43 10.61 -11.97 -4.33
CA ASP A 43 11.69 -11.85 -3.36
C ASP A 43 11.16 -11.78 -1.91
N LEU A 44 9.98 -11.19 -1.68
CA LEU A 44 9.33 -11.12 -0.36
C LEU A 44 8.76 -12.49 0.05
N THR A 45 8.16 -13.19 -0.91
CA THR A 45 7.64 -14.54 -0.71
C THR A 45 8.77 -15.53 -0.46
N GLU A 46 9.88 -15.42 -1.22
CA GLU A 46 11.08 -16.22 -0.98
C GLU A 46 11.72 -15.89 0.37
N ALA A 47 11.77 -14.63 0.76
CA ALA A 47 12.27 -14.21 2.06
C ALA A 47 11.42 -14.73 3.23
N PHE A 48 10.09 -14.67 3.12
CA PHE A 48 9.16 -15.24 4.09
C PHE A 48 9.35 -16.77 4.20
N LEU A 49 9.37 -17.48 3.07
CA LEU A 49 9.58 -18.94 3.05
C LEU A 49 10.97 -19.37 3.54
N SER A 50 11.97 -18.49 3.45
CA SER A 50 13.32 -18.71 3.95
C SER A 50 13.49 -18.46 5.46
N GLN A 51 12.43 -18.04 6.16
CA GLN A 51 12.52 -17.76 7.59
C GLN A 51 12.64 -19.03 8.42
N ASP A 52 13.37 -18.90 9.51
CA ASP A 52 13.52 -19.93 10.53
C ASP A 52 13.09 -19.36 11.89
N CYS A 53 11.78 -19.41 12.15
CA CYS A 53 11.16 -18.86 13.36
C CYS A 53 9.94 -19.68 13.83
N TRP A 54 9.55 -19.42 15.07
CA TRP A 54 8.21 -19.71 15.58
C TRP A 54 7.41 -18.41 15.63
N PHE A 55 6.10 -18.50 15.47
CA PHE A 55 5.23 -17.34 15.57
C PHE A 55 4.00 -17.64 16.44
N LEU A 56 3.53 -16.59 17.10
CA LEU A 56 2.25 -16.52 17.79
C LEU A 56 1.54 -15.28 17.25
N ASN A 57 0.40 -15.46 16.59
CA ASN A 57 -0.47 -14.38 16.16
C ASN A 57 -1.79 -14.45 16.93
N TYR A 58 -2.41 -13.31 17.16
CA TYR A 58 -3.75 -13.21 17.72
C TYR A 58 -4.72 -12.80 16.60
N GLN A 59 -5.91 -13.40 16.61
CA GLN A 59 -6.97 -13.08 15.66
C GLN A 59 -8.33 -13.15 16.35
N ALA A 60 -9.34 -12.47 15.79
CA ALA A 60 -10.72 -12.64 16.22
C ALA A 60 -11.21 -14.09 15.95
N LYS A 61 -12.02 -14.64 16.86
CA LYS A 61 -12.59 -16.00 16.73
C LYS A 61 -13.61 -16.13 15.61
N ASP A 62 -14.31 -15.06 15.29
CA ASP A 62 -15.29 -15.01 14.21
C ASP A 62 -15.04 -13.77 13.35
N PRO A 63 -14.12 -13.82 12.39
CA PRO A 63 -13.76 -12.65 11.58
C PRO A 63 -14.93 -12.06 10.76
N GLU A 64 -16.01 -12.82 10.53
CA GLU A 64 -17.17 -12.39 9.73
C GLU A 64 -18.32 -11.81 10.58
N ALA A 65 -18.36 -12.10 11.88
CA ALA A 65 -19.30 -11.46 12.81
C ALA A 65 -18.86 -10.06 13.24
N TRP A 66 -17.62 -9.69 12.89
CA TRP A 66 -16.99 -8.41 13.16
C TRP A 66 -17.07 -7.57 11.89
N ASP A 67 -17.86 -6.51 11.96
CA ASP A 67 -18.08 -5.60 10.85
C ASP A 67 -16.84 -4.69 10.75
N PHE A 68 -15.86 -5.06 9.91
CA PHE A 68 -14.70 -4.22 9.56
C PHE A 68 -15.09 -2.90 8.85
N ASP A 69 -16.39 -2.56 8.83
CA ASP A 69 -16.97 -1.37 8.20
C ASP A 69 -16.90 -0.12 9.10
N GLU A 70 -16.47 -0.22 10.36
CA GLU A 70 -16.18 0.94 11.23
C GLU A 70 -14.66 1.07 11.47
N GLU A 71 -14.08 2.22 11.12
CA GLU A 71 -12.64 2.56 11.16
C GLU A 71 -12.00 2.58 12.58
N GLU A 72 -12.65 1.99 13.60
CA GLU A 72 -12.34 2.16 15.03
C GLU A 72 -12.12 0.86 15.84
N ASP A 73 -12.24 -0.34 15.26
CA ASP A 73 -12.11 -1.60 16.03
C ASP A 73 -10.64 -2.09 16.13
N ASP A 74 -9.98 -1.88 17.29
CA ASP A 74 -8.67 -2.47 17.63
C ASP A 74 -8.86 -3.91 18.17
N LEU A 75 -8.05 -4.87 17.72
CA LEU A 75 -8.10 -6.25 18.22
C LEU A 75 -7.86 -6.33 19.75
N ALA A 76 -7.22 -5.33 20.35
CA ALA A 76 -7.04 -5.23 21.81
C ALA A 76 -8.31 -4.80 22.56
N ASP A 77 -9.30 -4.23 21.86
CA ASP A 77 -10.58 -3.84 22.45
C ASP A 77 -11.56 -5.00 22.57
N LEU A 78 -11.26 -6.15 21.93
CA LEU A 78 -12.11 -7.33 22.02
C LEU A 78 -11.97 -7.98 23.39
N PRO A 79 -13.03 -8.58 23.94
CA PRO A 79 -12.92 -9.47 25.07
C PRO A 79 -11.91 -10.59 24.79
N ASP A 80 -11.07 -10.95 25.76
CA ASP A 80 -10.12 -12.08 25.65
C ASP A 80 -10.77 -13.39 25.17
N GLU A 81 -12.07 -13.56 25.45
CA GLU A 81 -12.87 -14.71 25.04
C GLU A 81 -13.18 -14.74 23.54
N GLU A 82 -13.00 -13.63 22.83
CA GLU A 82 -13.25 -13.46 21.40
C GLU A 82 -11.95 -13.37 20.59
N ILE A 83 -10.81 -13.33 21.28
CA ILE A 83 -9.48 -13.43 20.68
C ILE A 83 -9.00 -14.88 20.75
N MET A 84 -8.36 -15.37 19.69
CA MET A 84 -7.71 -16.68 19.69
C MET A 84 -6.24 -16.61 19.28
N PRO A 85 -5.35 -17.28 20.02
CA PRO A 85 -3.96 -17.41 19.62
C PRO A 85 -3.81 -18.48 18.54
N GLN A 86 -3.01 -18.17 17.52
CA GLN A 86 -2.56 -19.09 16.50
C GLN A 86 -1.04 -19.25 16.59
N PHE A 87 -0.62 -20.48 16.86
CA PHE A 87 0.79 -20.84 16.94
C PHE A 87 1.25 -21.50 15.66
N GLY A 88 2.49 -21.26 15.28
CA GLY A 88 3.09 -21.99 14.19
C GLY A 88 4.61 -21.90 14.15
N SER A 89 5.15 -22.69 13.23
CA SER A 89 6.57 -22.84 12.96
C SER A 89 6.79 -22.59 11.47
N LEU A 90 7.77 -21.77 11.14
CA LEU A 90 8.25 -21.57 9.79
C LEU A 90 9.69 -22.06 9.74
N HIS A 91 9.97 -22.99 8.83
CA HIS A 91 11.29 -23.55 8.66
C HIS A 91 11.66 -23.57 7.17
N PRO A 92 12.90 -23.21 6.77
CA PRO A 92 13.25 -22.99 5.37
C PRO A 92 13.09 -24.21 4.46
N ILE A 93 13.16 -25.42 5.03
CA ILE A 93 13.05 -26.69 4.29
C ILE A 93 11.65 -27.33 4.47
N GLU A 94 11.01 -27.11 5.62
CA GLU A 94 9.74 -27.78 5.95
C GLU A 94 8.52 -26.92 5.61
N GLY A 95 8.73 -25.63 5.33
CA GLY A 95 7.68 -24.65 5.10
C GLY A 95 6.94 -24.28 6.39
N GLN A 96 5.74 -23.75 6.23
CA GLN A 96 4.90 -23.32 7.34
C GLN A 96 4.11 -24.48 7.93
N ARG A 97 4.10 -24.56 9.27
CA ARG A 97 3.27 -25.48 10.06
C ARG A 97 2.46 -24.68 11.06
N LEU A 98 1.15 -24.93 11.11
CA LEU A 98 0.21 -24.28 12.05
C LEU A 98 0.07 -25.08 13.36
N PHE A 99 1.18 -25.66 13.82
CA PHE A 99 1.30 -26.34 15.10
C PHE A 99 2.77 -26.37 15.50
N LEU A 100 3.02 -26.59 16.78
CA LEU A 100 4.36 -26.74 17.36
C LEU A 100 4.56 -28.19 17.78
N ASP A 101 5.73 -28.75 17.51
CA ASP A 101 6.13 -30.02 18.11
C ASP A 101 6.42 -29.84 19.61
N GLU A 102 6.54 -30.94 20.35
CA GLU A 102 6.68 -30.92 21.82
C GLU A 102 7.85 -30.04 22.31
N GLU A 103 9.04 -30.19 21.71
CA GLU A 103 10.23 -29.39 22.06
C GLU A 103 10.08 -27.91 21.67
N GLU A 104 9.41 -27.64 20.55
CA GLU A 104 9.13 -26.29 20.08
C GLU A 104 8.13 -25.58 21.00
N ALA A 105 7.07 -26.28 21.40
CA ALA A 105 6.06 -25.78 22.33
C ALA A 105 6.67 -25.42 23.69
N ILE A 106 7.62 -26.22 24.19
CA ILE A 106 8.36 -25.90 25.41
C ILE A 106 9.15 -24.61 25.23
N THR A 107 9.90 -24.48 24.13
CA THR A 107 10.72 -23.31 23.85
C THR A 107 9.88 -22.04 23.76
N VAL A 108 8.77 -22.08 23.01
CA VAL A 108 7.83 -20.97 22.87
C VAL A 108 7.18 -20.63 24.22
N TYR A 109 6.71 -21.63 24.97
CA TYR A 109 6.10 -21.42 26.30
C TYR A 109 7.05 -20.70 27.25
N LEU A 110 8.30 -21.19 27.34
CA LEU A 110 9.32 -20.62 28.21
C LEU A 110 9.66 -19.18 27.82
N THR A 111 9.76 -18.92 26.51
CA THR A 111 10.02 -17.59 25.96
C THR A 111 8.89 -16.62 26.32
N LEU A 112 7.62 -17.01 26.11
CA LEU A 112 6.47 -16.16 26.40
C LEU A 112 6.35 -15.85 27.90
N GLN A 113 6.59 -16.83 28.77
CA GLN A 113 6.60 -16.60 30.23
C GLN A 113 7.68 -15.59 30.64
N ALA A 114 8.89 -15.71 30.08
CA ALA A 114 9.98 -14.78 30.36
C ALA A 114 9.68 -13.36 29.84
N LEU A 115 9.05 -13.25 28.67
CA LEU A 115 8.61 -11.96 28.11
C LEU A 115 7.53 -11.31 28.98
N ILE A 116 6.52 -12.07 29.44
CA ILE A 116 5.49 -11.54 30.35
C ILE A 116 6.13 -10.95 31.61
N ASP A 117 7.03 -11.70 32.25
CA ASP A 117 7.76 -11.21 33.43
C ASP A 117 8.64 -9.99 33.11
N PHE A 118 9.26 -9.95 31.94
CA PHE A 118 10.03 -8.79 31.48
C PHE A 118 9.16 -7.54 31.29
N PHE A 119 8.05 -7.64 30.57
CA PHE A 119 7.12 -6.53 30.32
C PHE A 119 6.40 -6.06 31.59
N GLN A 120 6.12 -6.93 32.55
CA GLN A 120 5.59 -6.52 33.85
C GLN A 120 6.56 -5.63 34.64
N THR A 121 7.87 -5.69 34.35
CA THR A 121 8.89 -4.90 35.04
C THR A 121 9.27 -3.64 34.28
N TYR A 122 9.48 -3.75 32.96
CA TYR A 122 10.00 -2.66 32.14
C TYR A 122 8.98 -2.08 31.16
N GLY A 123 7.75 -2.60 31.11
CA GLY A 123 6.75 -2.23 30.11
C GLY A 123 6.44 -0.74 30.08
N GLU A 124 6.34 -0.08 31.23
CA GLU A 124 6.09 1.37 31.32
C GLU A 124 7.29 2.23 30.86
N GLU A 125 8.50 1.65 30.85
CA GLU A 125 9.74 2.35 30.45
C GLU A 125 10.09 2.11 28.97
N LEU A 126 9.37 1.22 28.28
CA LEU A 126 9.51 1.01 26.85
C LEU A 126 8.74 2.10 26.10
N ASP A 127 9.42 2.76 25.17
CA ASP A 127 8.86 3.85 24.36
C ASP A 127 9.09 3.55 22.87
N LEU A 128 8.22 4.08 22.01
CA LEU A 128 8.30 3.92 20.56
C LEU A 128 9.49 4.69 19.97
N ASN A 129 9.95 5.76 20.62
CA ASN A 129 10.99 6.63 20.08
C ASN A 129 12.39 6.31 20.61
N HIS A 130 12.51 5.43 21.61
CA HIS A 130 13.76 5.13 22.27
C HIS A 130 13.95 3.61 22.42
N PHE A 131 15.16 3.12 22.12
CA PHE A 131 15.54 1.73 22.37
C PHE A 131 16.39 1.65 23.65
N PRO A 132 15.77 1.50 24.84
CA PRO A 132 16.52 1.40 26.10
C PRO A 132 17.27 0.07 26.23
N GLU A 133 18.43 0.10 26.87
CA GLU A 133 19.21 -1.10 27.22
C GLU A 133 18.70 -1.66 28.54
N PHE A 134 17.97 -2.77 28.47
CA PHE A 134 17.41 -3.48 29.61
C PHE A 134 17.87 -4.93 29.60
N GLN A 135 18.07 -5.49 30.80
CA GLN A 135 18.37 -6.88 30.99
C GLN A 135 17.68 -7.37 32.27
N LYS A 136 17.01 -8.51 32.18
CA LYS A 136 16.36 -9.18 33.30
C LYS A 136 16.67 -10.66 33.29
N THR A 137 16.88 -11.20 34.48
CA THR A 137 16.89 -12.63 34.70
C THR A 137 15.52 -13.06 35.22
N CYS A 138 14.77 -13.82 34.43
CA CYS A 138 13.40 -14.25 34.70
C CYS A 138 13.39 -15.73 35.13
N PRO A 139 12.91 -16.08 36.34
CA PRO A 139 12.66 -17.46 36.71
C PRO A 139 11.37 -17.97 36.06
N VAL A 140 11.46 -19.05 35.29
CA VAL A 140 10.33 -19.63 34.55
C VAL A 140 10.11 -21.09 34.96
N GLN A 141 8.86 -21.48 35.18
CA GLN A 141 8.50 -22.86 35.52
C GLN A 141 8.39 -23.71 34.26
N LEU A 142 8.87 -24.96 34.31
CA LEU A 142 8.64 -25.90 33.22
C LEU A 142 7.16 -26.29 33.10
N PRO A 143 6.66 -26.58 31.88
CA PRO A 143 5.29 -27.04 31.69
C PRO A 143 5.02 -28.33 32.49
N PRO A 144 3.81 -28.48 33.07
CA PRO A 144 3.44 -29.68 33.83
C PRO A 144 3.52 -30.98 33.02
N THR A 145 3.46 -30.88 31.69
CA THR A 145 3.56 -32.01 30.75
C THR A 145 4.97 -32.57 30.64
N VAL A 146 5.99 -31.81 31.05
CA VAL A 146 7.42 -32.15 30.85
C VAL A 146 8.09 -32.56 32.16
N ALA A 147 7.69 -31.97 33.28
CA ALA A 147 8.28 -32.27 34.59
C ALA A 147 7.21 -32.66 35.61
N GLU A 148 7.33 -33.87 36.18
CA GLU A 148 6.45 -34.38 37.25
C GLU A 148 6.57 -33.56 38.57
N THR A 149 7.59 -32.72 38.68
CA THR A 149 7.84 -31.82 39.84
C THR A 149 8.11 -30.40 39.34
N GLN A 150 7.72 -29.37 40.11
CA GLN A 150 7.97 -27.96 39.78
C GLN A 150 9.48 -27.68 39.69
N GLN A 151 10.01 -27.81 38.49
CA GLN A 151 11.38 -27.44 38.15
C GLN A 151 11.35 -26.07 37.49
N SER A 152 12.11 -25.14 38.06
CA SER A 152 12.27 -23.78 37.54
C SER A 152 13.57 -23.66 36.75
N LEU A 153 13.48 -23.12 35.55
CA LEU A 153 14.60 -22.66 34.75
C LEU A 153 14.80 -21.16 34.96
N THR A 154 15.99 -20.67 34.70
CA THR A 154 16.30 -19.24 34.73
C THR A 154 16.67 -18.80 33.32
N LEU A 155 16.00 -17.77 32.82
CA LEU A 155 16.20 -17.23 31.48
C LEU A 155 16.64 -15.77 31.58
N ASP A 156 17.62 -15.38 30.76
CA ASP A 156 18.02 -13.99 30.63
C ASP A 156 17.32 -13.37 29.41
N VAL A 157 16.61 -12.26 29.63
CA VAL A 157 15.95 -11.46 28.60
C VAL A 157 16.66 -10.12 28.54
N ALA A 158 17.10 -9.72 27.35
CA ALA A 158 17.76 -8.44 27.14
C ALA A 158 17.24 -7.77 25.87
N THR A 159 17.12 -6.44 25.90
CA THR A 159 16.90 -5.65 24.69
C THR A 159 18.22 -5.55 23.91
N MET A 160 18.13 -5.28 22.60
CA MET A 160 19.31 -5.11 21.75
C MET A 160 19.31 -3.74 21.05
N PRO A 161 19.48 -2.61 21.78
CA PRO A 161 19.32 -1.26 21.21
C PRO A 161 20.15 -0.99 19.97
N LYS A 162 21.43 -1.42 19.97
CA LYS A 162 22.33 -1.22 18.82
C LYS A 162 21.79 -1.91 17.58
N LEU A 163 21.38 -3.18 17.73
CA LEU A 163 20.79 -3.94 16.64
C LEU A 163 19.46 -3.33 16.21
N SER A 164 18.58 -2.95 17.14
CA SER A 164 17.31 -2.29 16.83
C SER A 164 17.52 -0.99 16.05
N GLN A 165 18.53 -0.20 16.42
CA GLN A 165 18.86 1.05 15.75
C GLN A 165 19.53 0.82 14.39
N GLU A 166 20.39 -0.19 14.26
CA GLU A 166 20.95 -0.63 12.98
C GLU A 166 19.84 -1.07 12.02
N LEU A 167 18.91 -1.91 12.49
CA LEU A 167 17.77 -2.39 11.71
C LEU A 167 16.82 -1.25 11.33
N LEU A 168 16.53 -0.33 12.26
CA LEU A 168 15.75 0.88 11.95
C LEU A 168 16.44 1.75 10.90
N SER A 169 17.77 1.90 10.98
CA SER A 169 18.56 2.69 10.01
C SER A 169 18.62 2.04 8.63
N LEU A 170 18.50 0.70 8.56
CA LEU A 170 18.35 -0.03 7.30
C LEU A 170 16.96 0.20 6.73
N SER A 171 15.90 0.12 7.54
CA SER A 171 14.50 0.35 7.14
C SER A 171 14.16 1.81 6.85
N GLN A 172 15.02 2.75 7.24
CA GLN A 172 14.98 4.11 6.70
C GLN A 172 15.59 4.07 5.29
N PRO A 173 14.93 4.65 4.27
CA PRO A 173 15.50 4.72 2.94
C PRO A 173 16.91 5.30 3.06
N THR A 174 17.91 4.52 2.64
CA THR A 174 19.30 4.95 2.65
C THR A 174 19.36 6.36 2.07
N PRO A 175 19.93 7.35 2.77
CA PRO A 175 20.15 8.65 2.17
C PRO A 175 21.11 8.41 1.02
N PHE A 176 20.59 8.48 -0.20
CA PHE A 176 21.38 8.53 -1.42
C PHE A 176 22.58 9.47 -1.20
N PRO A 177 23.77 9.16 -1.74
CA PRO A 177 24.89 10.09 -1.69
C PRO A 177 24.45 11.39 -2.37
N SER A 178 24.14 12.40 -1.56
CA SER A 178 24.05 13.83 -1.88
C SER A 178 23.80 14.17 -3.36
N PHE A 179 22.58 13.92 -3.84
CA PHE A 179 21.97 14.70 -4.92
C PHE A 179 21.05 15.82 -4.37
N LEU A 180 21.14 16.11 -3.07
CA LEU A 180 20.56 17.27 -2.38
C LEU A 180 21.19 18.60 -2.81
N ASP A 181 21.10 18.90 -4.10
CA ASP A 181 21.02 20.28 -4.61
C ASP A 181 19.77 20.47 -5.49
N LYS A 182 18.87 19.47 -5.55
CA LYS A 182 17.52 19.66 -6.09
C LYS A 182 16.48 19.05 -5.15
N PRO A 183 15.50 19.83 -4.67
CA PRO A 183 14.39 19.28 -3.90
C PRO A 183 13.65 18.24 -4.74
N LEU A 184 13.44 17.04 -4.18
CA LEU A 184 12.44 16.11 -4.70
C LEU A 184 11.08 16.80 -4.54
N PRO A 185 10.21 16.82 -5.58
CA PRO A 185 8.89 17.41 -5.44
C PRO A 185 8.12 16.65 -4.35
N HIS A 186 7.57 17.38 -3.39
CA HIS A 186 6.57 16.82 -2.48
C HIS A 186 5.28 16.61 -3.28
N PHE A 187 5.19 15.51 -4.03
CA PHE A 187 3.98 15.18 -4.77
C PHE A 187 2.85 14.86 -3.78
N GLN A 188 1.76 15.63 -3.82
CA GLN A 188 0.53 15.29 -3.10
C GLN A 188 -0.36 14.47 -4.03
N ILE A 189 -0.50 13.17 -3.73
CA ILE A 189 -1.46 12.29 -4.40
C ILE A 189 -2.83 12.51 -3.77
N ARG A 190 -3.83 12.77 -4.59
CA ARG A 190 -5.19 13.15 -4.19
C ARG A 190 -6.22 12.37 -5.02
N ASP A 191 -7.35 12.04 -4.41
CA ASP A 191 -8.49 11.36 -5.05
C ASP A 191 -9.73 12.27 -5.17
N ASP A 192 -9.65 13.49 -4.65
CA ASP A 192 -10.78 14.41 -4.47
C ASP A 192 -11.15 15.26 -5.71
N LEU A 193 -10.47 15.09 -6.85
CA LEU A 193 -10.80 15.80 -8.08
C LEU A 193 -12.11 15.31 -8.69
N LEU A 194 -12.33 13.98 -8.63
CA LEU A 194 -13.49 13.38 -9.26
C LEU A 194 -14.62 13.17 -8.25
N PRO A 195 -15.84 13.60 -8.60
CA PRO A 195 -16.98 13.37 -7.73
C PRO A 195 -17.41 11.89 -7.78
N GLU A 196 -18.02 11.42 -6.69
CA GLU A 196 -18.63 10.10 -6.66
C GLU A 196 -19.51 9.83 -7.89
N LYS A 197 -19.39 8.60 -8.43
CA LYS A 197 -20.12 8.07 -9.60
C LYS A 197 -19.74 8.75 -10.93
N ALA A 198 -18.58 9.41 -11.00
CA ALA A 198 -17.97 9.73 -12.28
C ALA A 198 -17.70 8.44 -13.08
N MET A 199 -17.92 8.48 -14.38
CA MET A 199 -17.63 7.35 -15.27
C MET A 199 -16.34 7.64 -16.04
N ILE A 200 -15.32 6.81 -15.81
CA ILE A 200 -14.01 6.97 -16.44
C ILE A 200 -13.72 5.83 -17.40
N ARG A 201 -13.28 6.15 -18.62
CA ARG A 201 -13.05 5.16 -19.67
C ARG A 201 -11.93 5.59 -20.62
N LEU A 202 -11.11 4.61 -20.99
CA LEU A 202 -10.22 4.71 -22.14
C LEU A 202 -11.02 4.55 -23.42
N GLY A 203 -10.77 5.42 -24.38
CA GLY A 203 -11.48 5.47 -25.64
C GLY A 203 -10.64 6.10 -26.74
N ARG A 204 -11.32 6.43 -27.84
CA ARG A 204 -10.70 7.02 -29.02
C ARG A 204 -11.68 7.94 -29.72
N LEU A 205 -11.16 8.97 -30.37
CA LEU A 205 -11.93 9.88 -31.22
C LEU A 205 -11.34 9.90 -32.62
N SER A 206 -12.17 10.05 -33.65
CA SER A 206 -11.65 10.35 -34.99
C SER A 206 -11.10 11.77 -35.04
N TRP A 207 -10.15 12.01 -35.93
CA TRP A 207 -9.59 13.36 -36.14
C TRP A 207 -10.65 14.41 -36.48
N ASP A 208 -11.70 14.04 -37.22
CA ASP A 208 -12.86 14.93 -37.46
C ASP A 208 -13.51 15.45 -36.17
N ILE A 209 -13.60 14.60 -35.13
CA ILE A 209 -14.17 15.01 -33.84
C ILE A 209 -13.15 15.83 -33.05
N VAL A 210 -11.88 15.46 -33.10
CA VAL A 210 -10.79 16.25 -32.47
C VAL A 210 -10.79 17.67 -33.02
N HIS A 211 -10.91 17.85 -34.34
CA HIS A 211 -11.02 19.16 -34.99
C HIS A 211 -12.26 19.93 -34.55
N GLN A 212 -13.42 19.27 -34.49
CA GLN A 212 -14.63 19.89 -33.97
C GLN A 212 -14.46 20.38 -32.53
N LEU A 213 -13.77 19.62 -31.66
CA LEU A 213 -13.50 20.05 -30.29
C LEU A 213 -12.50 21.21 -30.25
N ARG A 214 -11.43 21.17 -31.06
CA ARG A 214 -10.44 22.25 -31.21
C ARG A 214 -11.07 23.57 -31.68
N ASP A 215 -12.12 23.50 -32.49
CA ASP A 215 -12.79 24.69 -33.04
C ASP A 215 -14.03 25.14 -32.25
N ASN A 216 -14.64 24.26 -31.44
CA ASN A 216 -15.88 24.58 -30.73
C ASN A 216 -15.68 25.66 -29.65
N PRO A 217 -16.25 26.88 -29.79
CA PRO A 217 -16.00 27.98 -28.86
C PRO A 217 -16.60 27.76 -27.46
N LYS A 218 -17.46 26.75 -27.29
CA LYS A 218 -18.11 26.43 -26.01
C LYS A 218 -17.36 25.39 -25.19
N THR A 219 -16.32 24.79 -25.75
CA THR A 219 -15.49 23.79 -25.10
C THR A 219 -14.29 24.50 -24.47
N TYR A 220 -14.07 24.29 -23.18
CA TYR A 220 -12.84 24.71 -22.50
C TYR A 220 -11.66 23.90 -23.06
N LYS A 221 -10.51 24.54 -23.29
CA LYS A 221 -9.42 23.92 -24.05
C LYS A 221 -8.06 24.29 -23.52
N GLN A 222 -7.22 23.28 -23.44
CA GLN A 222 -5.78 23.40 -23.32
C GLN A 222 -5.15 22.44 -24.33
N LEU A 223 -4.55 22.99 -25.38
CA LEU A 223 -4.13 22.21 -26.54
C LEU A 223 -2.62 22.31 -26.70
N LEU A 224 -2.00 21.15 -26.89
CA LEU A 224 -0.66 21.05 -27.47
C LEU A 224 -0.78 20.77 -28.96
N GLU A 225 0.19 21.26 -29.72
CA GLU A 225 0.33 20.90 -31.13
C GLU A 225 0.79 19.46 -31.22
N ILE A 226 0.05 18.64 -31.97
CA ILE A 226 0.33 17.23 -32.20
C ILE A 226 0.09 16.92 -33.67
N GLU A 227 0.87 16.00 -34.21
CA GLU A 227 0.71 15.52 -35.59
C GLU A 227 -0.50 14.58 -35.70
N GLU A 228 -1.23 14.70 -36.81
CA GLU A 228 -2.35 13.81 -37.10
C GLU A 228 -1.83 12.51 -37.70
N VAL A 229 -1.75 11.48 -36.86
CA VAL A 229 -1.29 10.15 -37.25
C VAL A 229 -2.40 9.14 -37.00
N GLY A 230 -2.58 8.22 -37.95
CA GLY A 230 -3.64 7.21 -37.91
C GLY A 230 -5.06 7.76 -38.07
N ASP A 231 -6.05 6.89 -37.91
CA ASP A 231 -7.48 7.24 -38.06
C ASP A 231 -8.10 7.80 -36.76
N PHE A 232 -7.47 7.52 -35.62
CA PHE A 232 -8.01 7.79 -34.29
C PHE A 232 -6.96 8.34 -33.33
N PHE A 233 -7.41 9.23 -32.44
CA PHE A 233 -6.62 9.80 -31.36
C PHE A 233 -7.04 9.16 -30.01
N PRO A 234 -6.09 8.73 -29.15
CA PRO A 234 -6.39 8.12 -27.85
C PRO A 234 -6.96 9.13 -26.85
N ILE A 235 -8.01 8.73 -26.13
CA ILE A 235 -8.74 9.62 -25.20
C ILE A 235 -8.99 8.96 -23.83
N LEU A 236 -8.78 9.72 -22.75
CA LEU A 236 -9.34 9.45 -21.42
C LEU A 236 -10.64 10.25 -21.25
N PHE A 237 -11.77 9.53 -21.18
CA PHE A 237 -13.08 10.14 -20.96
C PHE A 237 -13.44 10.16 -19.48
N ILE A 238 -13.81 11.32 -18.98
CA ILE A 238 -14.37 11.50 -17.64
C ILE A 238 -15.78 12.08 -17.82
N GLN A 239 -16.80 11.29 -17.49
CA GLN A 239 -18.20 11.67 -17.67
C GLN A 239 -18.93 11.78 -16.34
N THR A 240 -19.49 12.95 -16.04
CA THR A 240 -20.30 13.17 -14.82
C THR A 240 -21.51 14.09 -15.11
N THR A 241 -22.13 14.68 -14.08
CA THR A 241 -23.23 15.64 -14.27
C THR A 241 -22.68 17.00 -14.72
N ARG A 242 -23.49 17.78 -15.43
CA ARG A 242 -23.06 19.09 -15.97
C ARG A 242 -22.51 20.06 -14.91
N PRO A 243 -23.14 20.22 -13.71
CA PRO A 243 -22.59 21.08 -12.67
C PRO A 243 -21.21 20.61 -12.20
N LYS A 244 -21.06 19.30 -11.95
CA LYS A 244 -19.81 18.68 -11.52
C LYS A 244 -18.69 18.81 -12.55
N VAL A 245 -18.98 18.66 -13.86
CA VAL A 245 -17.97 18.91 -14.91
C VAL A 245 -17.48 20.35 -14.87
N LYS A 246 -18.35 21.33 -14.65
CA LYS A 246 -17.93 22.74 -14.58
C LYS A 246 -17.05 23.02 -13.38
N GLU A 247 -17.30 22.35 -12.26
CA GLU A 247 -16.49 22.44 -11.05
C GLU A 247 -15.09 21.88 -11.30
N ILE A 248 -14.98 20.69 -11.90
CA ILE A 248 -13.69 20.11 -12.32
C ILE A 248 -12.94 21.06 -13.26
N ILE A 249 -13.63 21.64 -14.26
CA ILE A 249 -13.03 22.62 -15.18
C ILE A 249 -12.50 23.83 -14.43
N SER A 250 -13.27 24.40 -13.49
CA SER A 250 -12.83 25.58 -12.72
C SER A 250 -11.58 25.27 -11.91
N ARG A 251 -11.57 24.13 -11.21
CA ARG A 251 -10.44 23.71 -10.38
C ARG A 251 -9.17 23.48 -11.21
N LEU A 252 -9.30 22.76 -12.33
CA LEU A 252 -8.16 22.55 -13.23
C LEU A 252 -7.69 23.88 -13.85
N ASP A 253 -8.58 24.78 -14.23
CA ASP A 253 -8.21 26.10 -14.77
C ASP A 253 -7.47 26.96 -13.72
N GLU A 254 -7.92 26.92 -12.46
CA GLU A 254 -7.27 27.59 -11.34
C GLU A 254 -5.87 27.03 -11.07
N GLU A 255 -5.65 25.73 -11.24
CA GLU A 255 -4.35 25.07 -11.11
C GLU A 255 -3.45 25.21 -12.36
N GLY A 256 -3.93 25.87 -13.42
CA GLY A 256 -3.15 26.05 -14.66
C GLY A 256 -3.25 24.88 -15.65
N GLY A 257 -4.21 23.98 -15.44
CA GLY A 257 -4.59 22.92 -16.35
C GLY A 257 -3.95 21.56 -16.04
N ILE A 258 -3.84 20.72 -17.06
CA ILE A 258 -3.23 19.38 -16.95
C ILE A 258 -1.88 19.40 -17.67
N THR A 259 -0.81 19.01 -16.99
CA THR A 259 0.54 18.94 -17.59
C THR A 259 0.82 17.58 -18.21
N SER A 260 0.39 16.50 -17.57
CA SER A 260 0.64 15.14 -18.05
C SER A 260 -0.43 14.16 -17.54
N VAL A 261 -0.43 12.97 -18.16
CA VAL A 261 -1.17 11.80 -17.71
C VAL A 261 -0.20 10.64 -17.60
N PHE A 262 -0.36 9.77 -16.63
CA PHE A 262 0.38 8.52 -16.60
C PHE A 262 -0.43 7.44 -15.91
N PHE A 263 -0.02 6.19 -16.10
CA PHE A 263 -0.60 5.05 -15.44
C PHE A 263 0.47 4.48 -14.52
N ASN A 264 0.23 4.55 -13.22
CA ASN A 264 1.11 3.97 -12.23
C ASN A 264 0.57 2.60 -11.81
N GLU A 265 1.46 1.66 -11.53
CA GLU A 265 1.04 0.38 -10.99
C GLU A 265 0.45 0.60 -9.58
N GLY A 266 -0.62 -0.11 -9.29
CA GLY A 266 -1.33 -0.07 -8.03
C GLY A 266 -1.61 -1.49 -7.57
N GLU A 267 -1.47 -1.75 -6.28
CA GLU A 267 -1.88 -3.02 -5.69
C GLU A 267 -2.66 -2.81 -4.41
N ASP A 268 -3.65 -3.68 -4.18
CA ASP A 268 -4.29 -3.87 -2.89
C ASP A 268 -3.73 -5.15 -2.27
N PRO A 269 -2.85 -5.03 -1.25
CA PRO A 269 -2.22 -6.18 -0.60
C PRO A 269 -3.22 -7.09 0.12
N MET A 270 -4.41 -6.59 0.47
CA MET A 270 -5.42 -7.37 1.20
C MET A 270 -6.21 -8.29 0.27
N THR A 271 -6.46 -7.85 -0.95
CA THR A 271 -7.28 -8.58 -1.93
C THR A 271 -6.46 -9.24 -3.05
N ASP A 272 -5.13 -9.09 -3.03
CA ASP A 272 -4.22 -9.53 -4.09
C ASP A 272 -4.67 -8.97 -5.47
N THR A 273 -5.19 -7.75 -5.45
CA THR A 273 -5.75 -7.10 -6.64
C THR A 273 -4.78 -6.10 -7.22
N GLU A 274 -4.25 -6.40 -8.39
CA GLU A 274 -3.44 -5.47 -9.17
C GLU A 274 -4.31 -4.59 -10.11
N TYR A 275 -4.02 -3.30 -10.14
CA TYR A 275 -4.67 -2.33 -11.00
C TYR A 275 -3.67 -1.30 -11.55
N ASP A 276 -4.00 -0.69 -12.69
CA ASP A 276 -3.30 0.51 -13.15
C ASP A 276 -4.08 1.75 -12.68
N LEU A 277 -3.41 2.61 -11.92
CA LEU A 277 -3.91 3.91 -11.50
C LEU A 277 -3.65 4.95 -12.59
N GLY A 278 -4.71 5.42 -13.24
CA GLY A 278 -4.63 6.58 -14.12
C GLY A 278 -4.56 7.86 -13.30
N ILE A 279 -3.49 8.63 -13.48
CA ILE A 279 -3.21 9.84 -12.71
C ILE A 279 -3.09 11.05 -13.67
N LEU A 280 -3.69 12.18 -13.28
CA LEU A 280 -3.49 13.48 -13.92
C LEU A 280 -2.50 14.31 -13.09
N GLN A 281 -1.52 14.91 -13.75
CA GLN A 281 -0.62 15.89 -13.12
C GLN A 281 -1.04 17.31 -13.50
N THR A 282 -0.95 18.25 -12.54
CA THR A 282 -1.10 19.70 -12.80
C THR A 282 0.25 20.42 -12.61
N PRO A 283 0.40 21.69 -13.05
CA PRO A 283 1.66 22.45 -12.96
C PRO A 283 2.27 22.62 -11.55
N GLU A 284 1.47 22.50 -10.49
CA GLU A 284 1.96 22.58 -9.10
C GLU A 284 2.33 21.21 -8.52
N ASP A 285 2.60 20.22 -9.37
CA ASP A 285 2.94 18.85 -8.99
C ASP A 285 1.85 18.14 -8.16
N ASN A 286 0.59 18.60 -8.26
CA ASN A 286 -0.56 17.87 -7.74
C ASN A 286 -0.83 16.65 -8.63
N LEU A 287 -1.02 15.50 -7.99
CA LEU A 287 -1.32 14.24 -8.66
C LEU A 287 -2.75 13.80 -8.32
N TYR A 288 -3.61 13.72 -9.32
CA TYR A 288 -5.01 13.33 -9.14
C TYR A 288 -5.27 11.93 -9.68
N ILE A 289 -5.68 11.02 -8.80
CA ILE A 289 -6.18 9.70 -9.21
C ILE A 289 -7.52 9.90 -9.91
N VAL A 290 -7.61 9.40 -11.15
CA VAL A 290 -8.81 9.54 -11.98
C VAL A 290 -9.32 8.23 -12.54
N ALA A 291 -8.52 7.16 -12.52
CA ALA A 291 -8.96 5.85 -12.99
C ALA A 291 -8.30 4.73 -12.21
N GLU A 292 -9.05 3.66 -11.98
CA GLU A 292 -8.54 2.37 -11.50
C GLU A 292 -8.88 1.31 -12.55
N LEU A 293 -7.86 0.66 -13.09
CA LEU A 293 -8.01 -0.34 -14.14
C LEU A 293 -7.50 -1.70 -13.66
N LEU A 294 -8.41 -2.55 -13.18
CA LEU A 294 -8.08 -3.93 -12.79
C LEU A 294 -7.35 -4.69 -13.91
N ARG A 295 -6.10 -5.10 -13.66
CA ARG A 295 -5.22 -5.73 -14.67
C ARG A 295 -5.78 -7.05 -15.18
N HIS A 296 -6.38 -7.84 -14.29
CA HIS A 296 -6.94 -9.15 -14.65
C HIS A 296 -8.34 -9.08 -15.28
N HIS A 297 -8.97 -7.90 -15.34
CA HIS A 297 -10.28 -7.78 -15.98
C HIS A 297 -10.14 -7.74 -17.52
N PRO A 298 -10.59 -8.78 -18.26
CA PRO A 298 -10.21 -8.98 -19.67
C PRO A 298 -10.67 -7.86 -20.61
N LYS A 299 -11.77 -7.17 -20.28
CA LYS A 299 -12.23 -6.02 -21.08
C LYS A 299 -11.40 -4.76 -20.84
N LEU A 300 -10.92 -4.55 -19.61
CA LEU A 300 -10.13 -3.37 -19.25
C LEU A 300 -8.70 -3.53 -19.78
N ALA A 301 -8.09 -4.71 -19.58
CA ALA A 301 -6.79 -5.04 -20.17
C ALA A 301 -6.78 -4.89 -21.70
N LYS A 302 -7.85 -5.32 -22.38
CA LYS A 302 -7.97 -5.11 -23.82
C LYS A 302 -8.11 -3.63 -24.18
N ALA A 303 -8.95 -2.88 -23.46
CA ALA A 303 -9.13 -1.45 -23.72
C ALA A 303 -7.83 -0.66 -23.51
N LYS A 304 -7.05 -0.98 -22.47
CA LYS A 304 -5.73 -0.39 -22.21
C LYS A 304 -4.74 -0.70 -23.34
N ARG A 305 -4.62 -1.97 -23.75
CA ARG A 305 -3.75 -2.36 -24.88
C ARG A 305 -4.14 -1.69 -26.20
N ASP A 306 -5.44 -1.57 -26.48
CA ASP A 306 -5.91 -0.88 -27.69
C ASP A 306 -5.63 0.64 -27.62
N TRP A 307 -5.65 1.22 -26.41
CA TRP A 307 -5.32 2.62 -26.17
C TRP A 307 -3.81 2.88 -26.25
N ASP A 308 -2.97 1.99 -25.71
CA ASP A 308 -1.51 2.09 -25.78
C ASP A 308 -0.99 2.04 -27.22
N LYS A 309 -1.59 1.20 -28.08
CA LYS A 309 -1.26 1.19 -29.52
C LYS A 309 -1.56 2.53 -30.19
N LEU A 310 -2.66 3.18 -29.78
CA LEU A 310 -2.99 4.50 -30.32
C LEU A 310 -2.05 5.58 -29.78
N LEU A 311 -1.50 5.41 -28.58
CA LEU A 311 -0.45 6.31 -28.04
C LEU A 311 0.84 6.23 -28.83
N GLU A 312 1.25 5.04 -29.25
CA GLU A 312 2.44 4.87 -30.11
C GLU A 312 2.28 5.69 -31.40
N ASP A 313 1.11 5.61 -32.03
CA ASP A 313 0.78 6.38 -33.23
C ASP A 313 0.75 7.89 -32.95
N SER A 314 0.22 8.32 -31.79
CA SER A 314 0.12 9.73 -31.41
C SER A 314 1.37 10.29 -30.72
N GLN A 315 2.53 9.61 -30.85
CA GLN A 315 3.82 10.05 -30.28
C GLN A 315 3.77 10.28 -28.77
N GLY A 316 2.98 9.48 -28.05
CA GLY A 316 2.83 9.57 -26.61
C GLY A 316 1.88 10.67 -26.14
N TYR A 317 1.08 11.29 -27.01
CA TYR A 317 0.07 12.27 -26.58
C TYR A 317 -1.32 11.64 -26.48
N CYS A 318 -2.09 12.03 -25.48
CA CYS A 318 -3.50 11.68 -25.38
C CYS A 318 -4.39 12.91 -25.19
N GLY A 319 -5.69 12.71 -25.39
CA GLY A 319 -6.68 13.70 -25.03
C GLY A 319 -7.40 13.36 -23.73
N VAL A 320 -7.63 14.35 -22.88
CA VAL A 320 -8.55 14.22 -21.73
C VAL A 320 -9.84 14.95 -22.07
N VAL A 321 -10.97 14.26 -22.01
CA VAL A 321 -12.29 14.82 -22.31
C VAL A 321 -13.17 14.79 -21.08
N LEU A 322 -13.62 15.97 -20.64
CA LEU A 322 -14.63 16.12 -19.60
C LEU A 322 -16.02 16.27 -20.24
N ALA A 323 -16.90 15.31 -20.01
CA ALA A 323 -18.22 15.26 -20.63
C ALA A 323 -19.37 15.20 -19.61
N MET A 324 -20.51 15.78 -19.98
CA MET A 324 -21.73 15.65 -19.20
C MET A 324 -22.57 14.43 -19.63
N GLY A 325 -23.55 14.07 -18.81
CA GLY A 325 -24.60 13.12 -19.20
C GLY A 325 -24.47 11.71 -18.59
N ALA A 326 -23.76 11.56 -17.48
CA ALA A 326 -23.62 10.27 -16.78
C ALA A 326 -24.96 9.62 -16.36
N THR A 327 -26.03 10.39 -16.23
CA THR A 327 -27.38 9.90 -15.85
C THR A 327 -28.41 9.91 -16.99
N GLY A 328 -28.03 10.37 -18.19
CA GLY A 328 -28.94 10.63 -19.30
C GLY A 328 -28.78 9.69 -20.50
N ALA A 329 -29.44 10.02 -21.62
CA ALA A 329 -29.40 9.24 -22.86
C ALA A 329 -28.00 9.13 -23.50
N SER A 330 -27.08 10.04 -23.16
CA SER A 330 -25.67 10.02 -23.59
C SER A 330 -24.75 9.26 -22.61
N ARG A 331 -25.29 8.59 -21.59
CA ARG A 331 -24.50 7.79 -20.63
C ARG A 331 -23.71 6.75 -21.40
N GLY A 332 -22.40 6.74 -21.22
CA GLY A 332 -21.57 5.76 -21.92
C GLY A 332 -21.18 6.19 -23.34
N ASN A 333 -21.76 7.22 -23.93
CA ASN A 333 -21.44 7.62 -25.30
C ASN A 333 -21.67 9.13 -25.53
N PRO A 334 -20.85 9.99 -24.89
CA PRO A 334 -21.00 11.43 -25.01
C PRO A 334 -20.83 11.87 -26.47
N GLN A 335 -21.72 12.72 -26.95
CA GLN A 335 -21.60 13.36 -28.26
C GLN A 335 -20.80 14.66 -28.13
N VAL A 336 -20.35 15.26 -29.24
CA VAL A 336 -19.56 16.52 -29.22
C VAL A 336 -20.23 17.63 -28.39
N LYS A 337 -21.55 17.74 -28.46
CA LYS A 337 -22.34 18.71 -27.68
C LYS A 337 -22.30 18.49 -26.16
N ASP A 338 -21.97 17.26 -25.73
CA ASP A 338 -21.90 16.84 -24.34
C ASP A 338 -20.47 16.99 -23.78
N MET A 339 -19.47 17.24 -24.62
CA MET A 339 -18.06 17.43 -24.26
C MET A 339 -17.79 18.90 -23.92
N LEU A 340 -17.50 19.17 -22.65
CA LEU A 340 -17.39 20.53 -22.11
C LEU A 340 -15.95 21.01 -21.98
N ALA A 341 -14.99 20.09 -21.84
CA ALA A 341 -13.57 20.40 -21.91
C ALA A 341 -12.80 19.36 -22.71
N PHE A 342 -11.72 19.82 -23.34
CA PHE A 342 -10.79 18.99 -24.08
C PHE A 342 -9.35 19.46 -23.86
N PHE A 343 -8.52 18.55 -23.35
CA PHE A 343 -7.11 18.76 -23.11
C PHE A 343 -6.31 17.86 -24.03
N ILE A 344 -5.16 18.31 -24.54
CA ILE A 344 -4.16 17.47 -25.20
C ILE A 344 -2.90 17.53 -24.36
N VAL A 345 -2.44 16.37 -23.89
CA VAL A 345 -1.39 16.26 -22.89
C VAL A 345 -0.48 15.07 -23.19
N PRO A 346 0.82 15.15 -22.87
CA PRO A 346 1.71 14.01 -22.96
C PRO A 346 1.29 12.93 -21.95
N VAL A 347 1.45 11.68 -22.37
CA VAL A 347 1.49 10.52 -21.50
C VAL A 347 2.95 10.22 -21.21
N ILE A 348 3.31 10.22 -19.94
CA ILE A 348 4.69 10.03 -19.49
C ILE A 348 4.82 8.71 -18.74
N ASP A 349 6.05 8.21 -18.64
CA ASP A 349 6.34 7.05 -17.80
C ASP A 349 6.34 7.50 -16.33
N PRO A 350 5.69 6.77 -15.39
CA PRO A 350 5.82 7.06 -13.96
C PRO A 350 7.30 7.12 -13.50
N GLU A 351 8.20 6.32 -14.08
CA GLU A 351 9.62 6.36 -13.74
C GLU A 351 10.28 7.70 -14.09
N ASP A 352 9.82 8.38 -15.16
CA ASP A 352 10.37 9.68 -15.60
C ASP A 352 10.13 10.81 -14.58
N ILE A 353 9.13 10.65 -13.71
CA ILE A 353 8.82 11.57 -12.61
C ILE A 353 9.22 11.01 -11.24
N GLY A 354 9.91 9.88 -11.21
CA GLY A 354 10.35 9.22 -9.98
C GLY A 354 9.20 8.58 -9.18
N MET A 355 8.09 8.26 -9.82
CA MET A 355 7.00 7.49 -9.22
C MET A 355 7.33 6.00 -9.26
N THR A 356 7.03 5.32 -8.16
CA THR A 356 7.15 3.86 -8.00
C THR A 356 5.75 3.26 -7.87
N PRO A 357 5.57 1.94 -8.04
CA PRO A 357 4.29 1.27 -7.78
C PRO A 357 3.67 1.72 -6.46
N LEU A 358 2.39 2.11 -6.51
CA LEU A 358 1.66 2.61 -5.36
C LEU A 358 0.97 1.44 -4.67
N GLN A 359 1.19 1.29 -3.38
CA GLN A 359 0.43 0.34 -2.58
C GLN A 359 -0.73 1.07 -1.92
N LEU A 360 -1.91 0.46 -1.94
CA LEU A 360 -3.02 0.94 -1.12
C LEU A 360 -2.66 0.71 0.35
N VAL A 361 -2.35 1.80 1.04
CA VAL A 361 -2.13 1.81 2.48
C VAL A 361 -3.42 2.33 3.11
N SER A 362 -4.07 1.51 3.93
CA SER A 362 -5.15 1.99 4.79
C SER A 362 -4.63 3.15 5.65
N GLN A 363 -5.16 4.35 5.43
CA GLN A 363 -4.81 5.52 6.25
C GLN A 363 -5.68 5.52 7.51
N VAL A 364 -5.10 5.11 8.64
CA VAL A 364 -5.60 5.48 9.96
C VAL A 364 -5.36 6.98 10.13
N VAL A 365 -6.41 7.80 9.99
CA VAL A 365 -6.35 9.23 10.28
C VAL A 365 -6.31 9.42 11.79
N GLY A 366 -5.11 9.48 12.36
CA GLY A 366 -4.93 9.86 13.76
C GLY A 366 -5.29 11.33 13.96
N TYR A 367 -6.32 11.61 14.77
CA TYR A 367 -6.59 12.97 15.23
C TYR A 367 -5.68 13.29 16.42
N GLU A 368 -4.86 14.35 16.30
CA GLU A 368 -4.28 15.01 17.47
C GLU A 368 -5.39 15.75 18.22
N LEU A 369 -5.75 15.26 19.41
CA LEU A 369 -6.49 16.05 20.38
C LEU A 369 -5.52 17.04 21.04
N ASP A 370 -5.61 18.31 20.60
CA ASP A 370 -5.04 19.44 21.32
C ASP A 370 -5.72 19.59 22.70
N TRP A 371 -4.92 19.67 23.76
CA TRP A 371 -5.35 20.07 25.11
C TRP A 371 -4.94 21.51 25.43
#